data_AF-A0A392V882-F1
#
_entry.id   AF-A0A392V882-F1
#
_cell.length_a   1.000
_cell.length_b   1.000
_cell.length_c   1.000
_cell.angle_alpha   90.00
_cell.angle_beta   90.00
_cell.angle_gamma   90.00
#
_symmetry.space_group_name_H-M   'P 1'
#
loop_
_entity.id
_entity.type
_entity.pdbx_description
1 polymer ?
#
loop_
_entity_poly.entity_id
_entity_poly.type
_entity_poly.pdbx_seq_one_letter_code
_entity_poly.pdbx_strand_id
1 'polypeptide(L)' 'MVITWEMFKREFWVKYFPADVRNRKVVEFRELKQGNMTVAEYAAKFESLSA' A
#
# COMPACT_ATOMS: atom_id res chain seq x y z
N MET A 1 9.77 -32.03 -3.81
CA MET A 1 10.01 -30.69 -4.41
C MET A 1 10.42 -29.76 -3.29
N VAL A 2 11.64 -29.22 -3.33
CA VAL A 2 12.13 -28.26 -2.32
C VAL A 2 11.67 -26.87 -2.74
N ILE A 3 10.87 -26.21 -1.91
CA ILE A 3 10.52 -24.80 -2.13
C ILE A 3 11.75 -23.97 -1.75
N THR A 4 12.32 -23.27 -2.72
CA THR A 4 13.43 -22.36 -2.44
C THR A 4 12.91 -21.10 -1.75
N TRP A 5 13.76 -20.44 -0.96
CA TRP A 5 13.42 -19.16 -0.33
C TRP A 5 12.99 -18.09 -1.35
N GLU A 6 13.59 -18.11 -2.54
CA GLU A 6 13.24 -17.28 -3.69
C GLU A 6 11.79 -17.50 -4.15
N MET A 7 11.38 -18.77 -4.29
CA MET A 7 10.02 -19.13 -4.68
C MET A 7 9.01 -18.73 -3.61
N PHE A 8 9.32 -18.99 -2.33
CA PHE A 8 8.46 -18.57 -1.22
C PHE A 8 8.22 -17.06 -1.23
N LYS A 9 9.30 -16.25 -1.34
CA LYS A 9 9.19 -14.79 -1.42
C LYS A 9 8.28 -14.39 -2.59
N ARG A 10 8.49 -14.93 -3.79
CA ARG A 10 7.68 -14.59 -4.97
C ARG A 10 6.19 -14.86 -4.74
N GLU A 11 5.85 -16.08 -4.32
CA GLU A 11 4.47 -16.47 -4.09
C GLU A 11 3.83 -15.68 -2.94
N PHE A 12 4.59 -15.38 -1.88
CA PHE A 12 4.15 -14.53 -0.78
C PHE A 12 3.82 -13.11 -1.25
N TRP A 13 4.73 -12.48 -2.03
CA TRP A 13 4.50 -11.14 -2.57
C TRP A 13 3.28 -11.10 -3.50
N VAL A 14 3.10 -12.10 -4.37
CA VAL A 14 1.94 -12.15 -5.28
C VAL A 14 0.64 -12.34 -4.49
N LYS A 15 0.63 -13.21 -3.47
CA LYS A 15 -0.57 -13.54 -2.69
C LYS A 15 -1.02 -12.43 -1.75
N TYR A 16 -0.08 -11.75 -1.10
CA TYR A 16 -0.39 -10.76 -0.06
C TYR A 16 -0.23 -9.31 -0.52
N PHE A 17 0.54 -9.08 -1.60
CA PHE A 17 0.77 -7.76 -2.16
C PHE A 17 0.63 -7.80 -3.70
N PRO A 18 -0.57 -8.12 -4.23
CA PRO A 18 -0.84 -7.99 -5.64
C PRO A 18 -0.40 -6.60 -6.11
N ALA A 19 0.21 -6.51 -7.30
CA ALA A 19 0.69 -5.24 -7.85
C ALA A 19 -0.38 -4.12 -7.76
N ASP A 20 -1.66 -4.49 -7.82
CA ASP A 20 -2.81 -3.62 -7.68
C ASP A 20 -2.97 -2.98 -6.29
N VAL A 21 -2.59 -3.65 -5.20
CA VAL A 21 -2.73 -3.11 -3.84
C VAL A 21 -1.63 -2.09 -3.56
N ARG A 22 -0.41 -2.36 -4.04
CA ARG A 22 0.71 -1.42 -3.95
C ARG A 22 0.51 -0.20 -4.85
N ASN A 23 0.07 -0.41 -6.09
CA ASN A 23 -0.20 0.70 -7.01
C ASN A 23 -1.38 1.55 -6.53
N ARG A 24 -2.44 0.95 -5.96
CA ARG A 24 -3.57 1.73 -5.42
C ARG A 24 -3.17 2.62 -4.25
N LYS A 25 -2.45 2.10 -3.25
CA LYS A 25 -1.97 2.94 -2.13
C LYS A 25 -1.04 4.07 -2.60
N VAL A 26 -0.14 3.81 -3.56
CA VAL A 26 0.76 4.84 -4.10
C VAL A 26 0.00 5.91 -4.90
N VAL A 27 -1.02 5.52 -5.67
CA VAL A 27 -1.88 6.47 -6.39
C VAL A 27 -2.72 7.29 -5.41
N GLU A 28 -3.31 6.65 -4.41
CA GLU A 28 -4.15 7.30 -3.42
C GLU A 28 -3.35 8.26 -2.52
N PHE A 29 -2.12 7.88 -2.17
CA PHE A 29 -1.19 8.75 -1.45
C PHE A 29 -0.70 9.91 -2.33
N ARG A 30 -0.37 9.66 -3.61
CA ARG A 30 0.04 10.71 -4.56
C ARG A 30 -1.07 11.73 -4.80
N GLU A 31 -2.32 11.30 -4.86
CA GLU A 31 -3.48 12.18 -5.07
C GLU A 31 -4.08 12.72 -3.76
N LEU A 32 -3.49 12.39 -2.60
CA LEU A 32 -3.95 12.88 -1.30
C LEU A 32 -3.69 14.39 -1.16
N LYS A 33 -4.73 15.17 -1.42
CA LYS A 33 -4.77 16.62 -1.23
C LYS A 33 -5.71 16.94 -0.07
N GLN A 34 -5.38 17.97 0.72
CA GLN A 34 -6.21 18.38 1.86
C GLN A 34 -7.65 18.73 1.43
N GLY A 35 -7.81 19.47 0.33
CA GLY A 35 -9.14 19.86 -0.15
C GLY A 35 -9.95 20.58 0.93
N ASN A 36 -11.15 20.08 1.22
CA ASN A 36 -12.03 20.60 2.27
C ASN A 36 -11.84 19.89 3.63
N MET A 37 -10.87 18.97 3.75
CA MET A 37 -10.59 18.28 5.01
C MET A 37 -9.94 19.24 6.02
N THR A 38 -10.27 19.03 7.29
CA THR A 38 -9.48 19.63 8.37
C THR A 38 -8.07 19.02 8.39
N VAL A 39 -7.12 19.75 8.96
CA VAL A 39 -5.72 19.27 9.08
C VAL A 39 -5.66 17.94 9.84
N ALA A 40 -6.52 17.75 10.84
CA ALA A 40 -6.58 16.51 11.62
C ALA A 40 -7.07 15.32 10.79
N GLU A 41 -8.12 15.49 9.97
CA GLU A 41 -8.64 14.45 9.08
C GLU A 41 -7.64 14.08 7.98
N TYR A 42 -6.93 15.09 7.44
CA TYR A 42 -5.87 14.86 6.47
C TYR A 42 -4.71 14.05 7.09
N ALA A 43 -4.27 14.42 8.30
CA ALA A 43 -3.19 13.72 8.99
C ALA A 43 -3.54 12.26 9.29
N ALA A 44 -4.74 11.97 9.78
CA ALA A 44 -5.19 10.60 10.02
C ALA A 44 -5.23 9.78 8.73
N LYS A 45 -5.69 10.38 7.61
CA LYS A 45 -5.72 9.70 6.31
C LYS A 45 -4.33 9.45 5.76
N PHE A 46 -3.42 10.41 5.92
CA PHE A 46 -2.00 10.27 5.57
C PHE A 46 -1.34 9.11 6.34
N GLU A 47 -1.52 9.05 7.66
CA GLU A 47 -0.97 7.98 8.49
C GLU A 47 -1.47 6.60 8.05
N SER A 48 -2.77 6.46 7.79
CA SER A 48 -3.39 5.20 7.33
C SER A 48 -2.86 4.70 5.98
N LEU A 49 -2.46 5.62 5.09
CA LEU A 49 -1.91 5.30 3.77
C LEU A 49 -0.39 5.08 3.80
N SER A 50 0.29 5.60 4.82
CA SER A 50 1.73 5.43 5.05
C SER A 50 2.11 4.14 5.81
N ALA A 51 1.13 3.50 6.45
CA ALA A 51 1.27 2.20 7.13
C ALA A 51 1.01 1.00 6.19
#